data_AF-A0A7H1J3H9-F1
#
_entry.id   AF-A0A7H1J3H9-F1
#
_cell.length_a   1.000
_cell.length_b   1.000
_cell.length_c   1.000
_cell.angle_alpha   90.00
_cell.angle_beta   90.00
_cell.angle_gamma   90.00
#
_symmetry.space_group_name_H-M   'P 1'
#
loop_
_entity.id
_entity.type
_entity.pdbx_description
1 polymer ?
#
loop_
_entity_poly.entity_id
_entity_poly.type
_entity_poly.pdbx_seq_one_letter_code
_entity_poly.pdbx_strand_id
1 'polypeptide(L)'
;MYKINYKAVVLAFILQVLAGVVWYASTPVKFLGRPVWEDVSAQPSTGMILLFVFSCFTCLFFTAWILARVKGISGSGQFFLVIGMWLFIVLPNHFFISMQLHFNESEVWYLLSYGAVNSVIAAIILPLWRSSRSIFKN
;
A
#
# COMPACT_ATOMS: atom_id res chain seq x y z
N MET A 1 21.89 -11.28 -10.19
CA MET A 1 20.48 -10.99 -9.81
C MET A 1 20.48 -9.93 -8.72
N TYR A 2 19.66 -8.89 -8.81
CA TYR A 2 19.42 -8.03 -7.64
C TYR A 2 18.62 -8.85 -6.64
N LYS A 3 19.20 -9.10 -5.45
CA LYS A 3 18.59 -9.89 -4.40
C LYS A 3 17.55 -9.03 -3.68
N ILE A 4 16.37 -9.58 -3.40
CA ILE A 4 15.37 -8.90 -2.56
C ILE A 4 15.97 -8.71 -1.17
N ASN A 5 15.91 -7.49 -0.65
CA ASN A 5 16.33 -7.20 0.71
C ASN A 5 15.17 -7.47 1.66
N TYR A 6 15.13 -8.66 2.25
CA TYR A 6 14.07 -9.07 3.16
C TYR A 6 13.94 -8.16 4.39
N LYS A 7 15.03 -7.54 4.88
CA LYS A 7 14.95 -6.60 6.02
C LYS A 7 14.13 -5.35 5.65
N ALA A 8 14.36 -4.84 4.43
CA ALA A 8 13.61 -3.70 3.91
C ALA A 8 12.13 -4.05 3.68
N VAL A 9 11.86 -5.25 3.16
CA VAL A 9 10.49 -5.75 2.99
C VAL A 9 9.78 -5.87 4.34
N VAL A 10 10.43 -6.43 5.36
CA VAL A 10 9.83 -6.55 6.71
C VAL A 10 9.55 -5.16 7.31
N LEU A 11 10.47 -4.19 7.18
CA LEU A 11 10.22 -2.84 7.67
C LEU A 11 9.03 -2.18 6.96
N ALA A 12 9.01 -2.22 5.63
CA ALA A 12 7.91 -1.65 4.85
C ALA A 12 6.58 -2.32 5.21
N PHE A 13 6.58 -3.63 5.39
CA PHE A 13 5.40 -4.38 5.80
C PHE A 13 4.85 -3.92 7.15
N ILE A 14 5.71 -3.80 8.18
CA ILE A 14 5.30 -3.32 9.50
C ILE A 14 4.69 -1.92 9.40
N LEU A 15 5.33 -1.01 8.65
CA LEU A 15 4.82 0.35 8.46
C LEU A 15 3.49 0.39 7.69
N GLN A 16 3.29 -0.47 6.69
CA GLN A 16 2.03 -0.58 5.95
C GLN A 16 0.89 -1.12 6.83
N VAL A 17 1.18 -2.07 7.71
CA VAL A 17 0.20 -2.59 8.68
C VAL A 17 -0.16 -1.50 9.69
N LEU A 18 0.83 -0.79 10.25
CA LEU A 18 0.59 0.32 11.18
C LEU A 18 -0.22 1.45 10.52
N ALA A 19 0.13 1.81 9.28
CA ALA A 19 -0.64 2.77 8.49
C ALA A 19 -2.08 2.30 8.28
N GLY A 20 -2.32 1.00 8.12
CA GLY A 20 -3.65 0.42 7.99
C GLY A 20 -4.47 0.52 9.28
N VAL A 21 -3.84 0.33 10.43
CA VAL A 21 -4.50 0.54 11.73
C VAL A 21 -4.90 2.01 11.91
N VAL A 22 -3.99 2.94 11.60
CA VAL A 22 -4.28 4.38 11.67
C VAL A 22 -5.35 4.78 10.67
N TRP A 23 -5.28 4.26 9.44
CA TRP A 23 -6.28 4.48 8.41
C TRP A 23 -7.64 4.00 8.88
N TYR A 24 -7.76 2.76 9.32
CA TYR A 24 -9.01 2.19 9.86
C TYR A 24 -9.59 3.01 11.02
N ALA A 25 -8.73 3.43 11.97
CA ALA A 25 -9.15 4.27 13.09
C ALA A 25 -9.62 5.68 12.66
N SER A 26 -9.21 6.13 11.48
CA SER A 26 -9.57 7.44 10.91
C SER A 26 -10.82 7.38 10.01
N THR A 27 -11.56 6.25 10.02
CA THR A 27 -12.74 6.08 9.16
C THR A 27 -13.80 7.16 9.43
N PRO A 28 -14.23 7.92 8.42
CA PRO A 28 -15.24 8.95 8.60
C PRO A 28 -16.56 8.35 9.09
N VAL A 29 -17.17 8.97 10.10
CA VAL A 29 -18.45 8.50 10.69
C VAL A 29 -19.57 8.43 9.65
N LYS A 30 -19.50 9.26 8.59
CA LYS A 30 -20.45 9.27 7.46
C LYS A 30 -20.40 7.98 6.63
N PHE A 31 -19.24 7.33 6.56
CA PHE A 31 -19.01 6.08 5.81
C PHE A 31 -19.73 4.88 6.45
N LEU A 32 -20.03 4.98 7.74
CA LEU A 32 -20.66 3.88 8.49
C LEU A 32 -22.15 3.77 8.19
N GLY A 33 -22.83 4.82 7.69
CA GLY A 33 -24.25 4.76 7.29
C GLY A 33 -25.20 4.16 8.35
N ARG A 34 -24.78 4.13 9.62
CA ARG A 34 -25.39 3.35 10.70
C ARG A 34 -25.39 4.20 11.97
N PRO A 35 -26.46 4.14 12.78
CA PRO A 35 -26.59 4.95 13.97
C PRO A 35 -25.41 4.70 14.90
N VAL A 36 -24.84 5.80 15.41
CA VAL A 36 -23.61 5.95 16.22
C VAL A 36 -23.49 5.02 17.44
N TRP A 37 -24.53 4.23 17.76
CA TRP A 37 -24.68 3.50 19.00
C TRP A 37 -24.72 1.97 18.87
N GLU A 38 -24.83 1.39 17.67
CA GLU A 38 -24.94 -0.08 17.50
C GLU A 38 -23.63 -0.80 17.12
N ASP A 39 -22.64 -0.11 16.57
CA ASP A 39 -21.52 -0.78 15.88
C ASP A 39 -20.11 -0.59 16.49
N VAL A 40 -20.00 -0.01 17.70
CA VAL A 40 -18.72 0.01 18.44
C VAL A 40 -18.22 -1.43 18.74
N SER A 41 -19.12 -2.43 18.65
CA SER A 41 -18.83 -3.86 18.81
C SER A 41 -18.54 -4.63 17.53
N ALA A 42 -18.68 -4.04 16.34
CA ALA A 42 -18.42 -4.74 15.07
C ALA A 42 -16.91 -4.79 14.79
N GLN A 43 -16.17 -5.53 15.62
CA GLN A 43 -14.77 -5.82 15.35
C GLN A 43 -14.65 -6.54 13.99
N PRO A 44 -13.67 -6.17 13.16
CA PRO A 44 -13.40 -6.90 11.94
C PRO A 44 -13.15 -8.37 12.28
N SER A 45 -13.81 -9.27 11.56
CA SER A 45 -13.66 -10.70 11.82
C SER A 45 -12.19 -11.09 11.68
N THR A 46 -11.76 -12.12 12.43
CA THR A 46 -10.39 -12.63 12.33
C THR A 46 -10.00 -12.96 10.88
N GLY A 47 -10.96 -13.45 10.08
CA GLY A 47 -10.78 -13.70 8.66
C GLY A 47 -10.46 -12.44 7.85
N MET A 48 -11.15 -11.32 8.10
CA MET A 48 -10.88 -10.04 7.43
C MET A 48 -9.50 -9.48 7.82
N ILE A 49 -9.11 -9.59 9.09
CA ILE A 49 -7.78 -9.16 9.55
C ILE A 49 -6.68 -9.98 8.86
N LEU A 50 -6.83 -11.30 8.80
CA LEU A 50 -5.88 -12.17 8.12
C LEU A 50 -5.78 -11.87 6.62
N LEU A 51 -6.91 -11.67 5.96
CA LEU A 51 -6.97 -11.26 4.54
C LEU A 51 -6.25 -9.93 4.31
N PHE A 52 -6.45 -8.96 5.19
CA PHE A 52 -5.79 -7.66 5.13
C PHE A 52 -4.26 -7.81 5.22
N VAL A 53 -3.78 -8.53 6.25
CA VAL A 53 -2.35 -8.79 6.48
C VAL A 53 -1.73 -9.51 5.29
N PHE A 54 -2.40 -10.56 4.78
CA PHE A 54 -1.91 -11.33 3.63
C PHE A 54 -1.90 -10.50 2.33
N SER A 55 -2.90 -9.66 2.13
CA SER A 55 -2.98 -8.76 0.96
C SER A 55 -1.86 -7.73 0.97
N CYS A 56 -1.57 -7.13 2.12
CA CYS A 56 -0.44 -6.20 2.29
C CYS A 56 0.89 -6.89 1.98
N PHE A 57 1.09 -8.10 2.54
CA PHE A 57 2.29 -8.87 2.31
C PHE A 57 2.49 -9.22 0.83
N THR A 58 1.43 -9.71 0.17
CA THR A 58 1.47 -10.11 -1.24
C THR A 58 1.75 -8.91 -2.15
N CYS A 59 1.07 -7.79 -1.93
CA CYS A 59 1.27 -6.56 -2.71
C CYS A 59 2.70 -6.02 -2.57
N LEU A 60 3.22 -5.98 -1.33
CA LEU A 60 4.57 -5.52 -1.06
C LEU A 60 5.62 -6.46 -1.68
N PHE A 61 5.44 -7.77 -1.53
CA PHE A 61 6.37 -8.75 -2.07
C PHE A 61 6.39 -8.72 -3.59
N PHE A 62 5.23 -8.58 -4.22
CA PHE A 62 5.10 -8.39 -5.67
C PHE A 62 5.83 -7.12 -6.14
N THR A 63 5.64 -6.01 -5.42
CA THR A 63 6.36 -4.74 -5.71
C THR A 63 7.87 -4.92 -5.60
N ALA A 64 8.34 -5.56 -4.53
CA ALA A 64 9.77 -5.83 -4.33
C ALA A 64 10.33 -6.77 -5.42
N TRP A 65 9.54 -7.74 -5.86
CA TRP A 65 9.90 -8.65 -6.96
C TRP A 65 10.02 -7.92 -8.30
N ILE A 66 9.06 -7.05 -8.65
CA ILE A 66 9.14 -6.21 -9.86
C ILE A 66 10.40 -5.35 -9.81
N LEU A 67 10.61 -4.63 -8.70
CA LEU A 67 11.78 -3.79 -8.55
C LEU A 67 13.06 -4.59 -8.74
N ALA A 68 13.17 -5.81 -8.18
CA ALA A 68 14.31 -6.70 -8.36
C ALA A 68 14.57 -7.14 -9.82
N ARG A 69 13.54 -7.15 -10.68
CA ARG A 69 13.63 -7.51 -12.10
C ARG A 69 14.00 -6.32 -12.99
N VAL A 70 13.62 -5.12 -12.61
CA VAL A 70 13.89 -3.90 -13.38
C VAL A 70 15.37 -3.49 -13.24
N LYS A 71 16.10 -3.47 -14.36
CA LYS A 71 17.53 -3.09 -14.47
C LYS A 71 17.68 -1.68 -15.02
N GLY A 72 18.77 -1.01 -14.65
CA GLY A 72 19.17 0.27 -15.26
C GLY A 72 18.38 1.50 -14.81
N ILE A 73 17.32 1.33 -14.01
CA ILE A 73 16.55 2.44 -13.48
C ILE A 73 17.19 2.98 -12.19
N SER A 74 17.40 4.29 -12.15
CA SER A 74 17.88 5.05 -10.98
C SER A 74 16.93 4.88 -9.77
N GLY A 75 17.39 5.25 -8.57
CA GLY A 75 16.52 5.24 -7.38
C GLY A 75 15.24 6.07 -7.56
N SER A 76 15.35 7.24 -8.19
CA SER A 76 14.19 8.09 -8.52
C SER A 76 13.25 7.44 -9.53
N GLY A 77 13.78 6.78 -10.57
CA GLY A 77 12.94 6.07 -11.53
C GLY A 77 12.22 4.87 -10.90
N GLN A 78 12.83 4.20 -9.91
CA GLN A 78 12.17 3.14 -9.15
C GLN A 78 11.03 3.67 -8.28
N PHE A 79 11.21 4.84 -7.66
CA PHE A 79 10.14 5.54 -6.94
C PHE A 79 8.94 5.82 -7.88
N PHE A 80 9.18 6.46 -9.02
CA PHE A 80 8.12 6.76 -9.99
C PHE A 80 7.47 5.50 -10.57
N LEU A 81 8.22 4.40 -10.71
CA LEU A 81 7.68 3.12 -11.14
C LEU A 81 6.66 2.58 -10.13
N VAL A 82 6.95 2.63 -8.83
CA VAL A 82 6.02 2.17 -7.78
C VAL A 82 4.77 3.05 -7.73
N ILE A 83 4.94 4.37 -7.79
CA ILE A 83 3.80 5.31 -7.83
C ILE A 83 2.98 5.15 -9.10
N GLY A 84 3.63 4.94 -10.25
CA GLY A 84 2.96 4.68 -11.52
C GLY A 84 2.13 3.40 -11.48
N MET A 85 2.68 2.29 -10.98
CA MET A 85 1.93 1.05 -10.80
C MET A 85 0.67 1.26 -9.95
N TRP A 86 0.77 2.06 -8.88
CA TRP A 86 -0.38 2.42 -8.07
C TRP A 86 -1.43 3.22 -8.86
N LEU A 87 -1.02 4.26 -9.60
CA LEU A 87 -1.93 5.06 -10.42
C LEU A 87 -2.70 4.22 -11.45
N PHE A 88 -2.02 3.28 -12.11
CA PHE A 88 -2.64 2.39 -13.09
C PHE A 88 -3.65 1.42 -12.46
N ILE A 89 -3.48 1.06 -11.19
CA ILE A 89 -4.44 0.25 -10.45
C ILE A 89 -5.60 1.13 -9.93
N VAL A 90 -5.30 2.33 -9.46
CA VAL A 90 -6.28 3.19 -8.78
C VAL A 90 -7.23 3.89 -9.74
N LEU A 91 -6.75 4.42 -10.87
CA LEU A 91 -7.61 5.11 -11.84
C LEU A 91 -8.82 4.29 -12.31
N PRO A 92 -8.67 3.03 -12.77
CA PRO A 92 -9.83 2.22 -13.15
C PRO A 92 -10.71 1.91 -11.93
N ASN A 93 -10.12 1.60 -10.78
CA ASN A 93 -10.88 1.30 -9.56
C ASN A 93 -11.69 2.52 -9.08
N HIS A 94 -11.16 3.73 -9.19
CA HIS A 94 -11.89 4.95 -8.86
C HIS A 94 -13.16 5.06 -9.70
N PHE A 95 -13.05 4.85 -11.00
CA PHE A 95 -14.19 4.92 -11.93
C PHE A 95 -15.22 3.82 -11.66
N PHE A 96 -14.78 2.58 -11.40
CA PHE A 96 -15.69 1.48 -11.05
C PHE A 96 -16.40 1.72 -9.73
N ILE A 97 -15.67 2.13 -8.69
CA ILE A 97 -16.24 2.38 -7.35
C ILE A 97 -17.23 3.55 -7.41
N SER A 98 -16.89 4.64 -8.10
CA SER A 98 -17.79 5.79 -8.20
C SER A 98 -19.04 5.50 -9.02
N MET A 99 -18.91 4.80 -10.17
CA MET A 99 -20.05 4.51 -11.03
C MET A 99 -20.93 3.37 -10.54
N GLN A 100 -20.36 2.34 -9.91
CA GLN A 100 -21.08 1.09 -9.64
C GLN A 100 -21.50 0.95 -8.18
N LEU A 101 -20.79 1.58 -7.24
CA LEU A 101 -21.10 1.53 -5.81
C LEU A 101 -21.72 2.83 -5.30
N HIS A 102 -21.92 3.84 -6.17
CA HIS A 102 -22.55 5.12 -5.85
C HIS A 102 -21.90 5.87 -4.67
N PHE A 103 -20.63 5.61 -4.40
CA PHE A 103 -19.88 6.33 -3.38
C PHE A 103 -19.62 7.77 -3.81
N ASN A 104 -19.70 8.69 -2.85
CA ASN A 104 -19.37 10.09 -3.08
C ASN A 104 -17.85 10.26 -3.25
N GLU A 105 -17.39 11.32 -3.92
CA GLU A 105 -15.96 11.48 -4.24
C GLU A 105 -15.05 11.40 -3.01
N SER A 106 -15.45 12.04 -1.90
CA SER A 106 -14.71 12.00 -0.64
C SER A 106 -14.54 10.57 -0.08
N GLU A 107 -15.50 9.70 -0.35
CA GLU A 107 -15.51 8.32 0.14
C GLU A 107 -14.56 7.45 -0.70
N VAL A 108 -14.61 7.65 -2.02
CA VAL A 108 -13.69 7.02 -2.96
C VAL A 108 -12.24 7.41 -2.66
N TRP A 109 -11.97 8.70 -2.43
CA TRP A 109 -10.63 9.16 -2.06
C TRP A 109 -10.15 8.58 -0.72
N TYR A 110 -11.03 8.46 0.27
CA TYR A 110 -10.70 7.82 1.54
C TYR A 110 -10.32 6.34 1.34
N LEU A 111 -11.11 5.57 0.59
CA LEU A 111 -10.80 4.16 0.25
C LEU A 111 -9.46 4.00 -0.47
N LEU A 112 -9.16 4.90 -1.41
CA LEU A 112 -7.94 4.84 -2.21
C LEU A 112 -6.70 5.35 -1.47
N SER A 113 -6.89 6.20 -0.44
CA SER A 113 -5.78 6.81 0.31
C SER A 113 -4.89 5.79 1.01
N TYR A 114 -5.44 4.67 1.51
CA TYR A 114 -4.64 3.61 2.10
C TYR A 114 -3.67 3.00 1.09
N GLY A 115 -4.16 2.72 -0.12
CA GLY A 115 -3.33 2.25 -1.23
C GLY A 115 -2.22 3.25 -1.55
N ALA A 116 -2.54 4.55 -1.57
CA ALA A 116 -1.56 5.60 -1.85
C ALA A 116 -0.44 5.61 -0.81
N VAL A 117 -0.79 5.58 0.48
CA VAL A 117 0.16 5.54 1.59
C VAL A 117 1.03 4.29 1.51
N ASN A 118 0.44 3.12 1.26
CA ASN A 118 1.18 1.87 1.11
C ASN A 118 2.19 1.91 -0.03
N SER A 119 1.80 2.49 -1.17
CA SER A 119 2.67 2.63 -2.34
C SER A 119 3.78 3.64 -2.08
N VAL A 120 3.52 4.74 -1.38
CA VAL A 120 4.56 5.70 -0.95
C VAL A 120 5.57 5.03 -0.01
N ILE A 121 5.10 4.29 1.00
CA ILE A 121 5.97 3.53 1.92
C ILE A 121 6.89 2.58 1.13
N ALA A 122 6.32 1.81 0.20
CA ALA A 122 7.09 0.88 -0.63
C ALA A 122 8.07 1.62 -1.57
N ALA A 123 7.65 2.72 -2.18
CA ALA A 123 8.45 3.52 -3.10
C ALA A 123 9.63 4.22 -2.41
N ILE A 124 9.53 4.52 -1.12
CA ILE A 124 10.63 5.10 -0.34
C ILE A 124 11.57 4.00 0.15
N ILE A 125 11.04 2.97 0.81
CA ILE A 125 11.87 2.00 1.54
C ILE A 125 12.59 1.02 0.61
N LEU A 126 11.91 0.52 -0.43
CA LEU A 126 12.49 -0.53 -1.28
C LEU A 126 13.64 -0.02 -2.16
N PRO A 127 13.56 1.17 -2.80
CA PRO A 127 14.66 1.70 -3.61
C PRO A 127 15.86 2.19 -2.77
N LEU A 128 15.61 2.82 -1.62
CA LEU A 128 16.66 3.38 -0.75
C LEU A 128 17.50 2.30 -0.05
N TRP A 129 16.94 1.10 0.15
CA TRP A 129 17.61 0.02 0.88
C TRP A 129 18.20 -1.07 -0.03
N ARG A 130 18.26 -0.83 -1.34
CA ARG A 130 19.18 -1.57 -2.20
C ARG A 130 20.58 -1.25 -1.71
N SER A 131 21.25 -2.27 -1.16
CA SER A 131 22.66 -2.23 -0.79
C SER A 131 23.41 -1.30 -1.73
N SER A 132 23.83 -0.13 -1.23
CA SER A 132 24.93 0.61 -1.83
C SER A 132 26.00 -0.43 -2.04
N ARG A 133 26.27 -0.77 -3.31
CA ARG A 133 27.50 -1.50 -3.62
C ARG A 133 28.59 -0.60 -3.07
N SER A 134 29.39 -1.18 -2.17
CA SER A 134 30.60 -0.53 -1.65
C SER A 134 31.25 0.27 -2.77
N ILE A 135 31.40 1.57 -2.54
CA ILE A 135 32.13 2.49 -3.43
C ILE A 135 33.62 2.05 -3.53
N PHE A 136 34.07 1.10 -2.70
CA PHE A 136 35.37 0.44 -2.78
C PHE A 136 35.33 -0.83 -3.64
N LYS A 137 35.02 -0.71 -4.92
CA LYS A 137 35.50 -1.68 -5.90
C LYS A 137 36.35 -0.93 -6.91
N ASN A 138 37.66 -1.05 -6.70
CA ASN A 138 38.73 -0.70 -7.64
C ASN A 138 38.43 -1.22 -9.04
#